data_AF-A0A7S2ISX9-F1
#
_entry.id   AF-A0A7S2ISX9-F1
#
_cell.length_a   1.000
_cell.length_b   1.000
_cell.length_c   1.000
_cell.angle_alpha   90.00
_cell.angle_beta   90.00
_cell.angle_gamma   90.00
#
_symmetry.space_group_name_H-M   'P 1'
#
loop_
_entity.id
_entity.type
_entity.pdbx_description
1 polymer ?
#
loop_
_entity_poly.entity_id
_entity_poly.type
_entity_poly.pdbx_seq_one_letter_code
_entity_poly.pdbx_strand_id
1 'polypeptide(L)'
;SPAAAAGLRPCERGRFGAVKLGDLIIKVGTAPVLQNEDLLCAIEEATPGQTIDITVMRGCDPQRIETVRARPVPAKRPAGGGGVSSTYQAPLETVGDLRGYN
;
A
#
# COMPACT_ATOMS: atom_id res chain seq x y z
N SER A 1 -0.56 -6.75 17.22
CA SER A 1 0.08 -5.77 16.34
C SER A 1 -0.73 -4.48 16.35
N PRO A 2 -0.16 -3.31 15.97
CA PRO A 2 -0.91 -2.06 15.87
C PRO A 2 -2.13 -2.16 14.93
N ALA A 3 -2.00 -2.88 13.82
CA ALA A 3 -3.10 -3.15 12.89
C ALA A 3 -4.26 -3.93 13.53
N ALA A 4 -3.96 -4.99 14.29
CA ALA A 4 -4.99 -5.76 14.99
C ALA A 4 -5.66 -4.92 16.10
N ALA A 5 -4.91 -4.07 16.80
CA ALA A 5 -5.45 -3.15 17.79
C ALA A 5 -6.37 -2.08 17.17
N ALA A 6 -6.12 -1.70 15.91
CA ALA A 6 -6.99 -0.83 15.13
C ALA A 6 -8.25 -1.54 14.58
N GLY A 7 -8.38 -2.87 14.77
CA GLY A 7 -9.52 -3.63 14.29
C GLY A 7 -9.45 -4.01 12.80
N LEU A 8 -8.25 -4.02 12.21
CA LEU A 8 -8.04 -4.59 10.88
C LEU A 8 -8.17 -6.12 10.93
N ARG A 9 -8.88 -6.67 9.95
CA ARG A 9 -9.21 -8.09 9.82
C ARG A 9 -8.32 -8.70 8.74
N PRO A 10 -7.50 -9.71 9.07
CA PRO A 10 -6.66 -10.37 8.08
C PRO A 10 -7.50 -11.27 7.17
N CYS A 11 -6.92 -11.66 6.03
CA CYS A 11 -7.44 -12.78 5.25
C CYS A 11 -7.15 -14.09 6.00
N GLU A 12 -8.14 -14.97 6.05
CA GLU A 12 -8.05 -16.27 6.73
C GLU A 12 -8.17 -17.41 5.72
N ARG A 13 -7.45 -18.50 5.95
CA ARG A 13 -7.66 -19.76 5.23
C ARG A 13 -8.66 -20.59 6.03
N GLY A 14 -9.83 -20.79 5.45
CA GLY A 14 -10.88 -21.65 5.98
C GLY A 14 -10.55 -23.14 5.81
N ARG A 15 -11.43 -23.97 6.37
CA ARG A 15 -11.35 -25.43 6.22
C ARG A 15 -11.45 -25.79 4.73
N PHE A 16 -10.67 -26.78 4.31
CA PHE A 16 -10.61 -27.24 2.91
C PHE A 16 -10.06 -26.23 1.89
N GLY A 17 -9.33 -25.19 2.34
CA GLY A 17 -8.59 -24.29 1.43
C GLY A 17 -9.39 -23.10 0.91
N ALA A 18 -10.63 -22.91 1.35
CA ALA A 18 -11.37 -21.70 1.04
C ALA A 18 -10.67 -20.46 1.62
N VAL A 19 -10.53 -19.38 0.84
CA VAL A 19 -9.99 -18.11 1.34
C VAL A 19 -11.13 -17.22 1.78
N LYS A 20 -11.10 -16.78 3.04
CA LYS A 20 -11.98 -15.77 3.58
C LYS A 20 -11.27 -14.43 3.50
N LEU A 21 -11.78 -13.54 2.66
CA LEU A 21 -11.23 -12.21 2.47
C LEU A 21 -11.44 -11.37 3.75
N GLY A 22 -10.36 -10.72 4.17
CA GLY A 22 -10.36 -9.76 5.26
C GLY A 22 -10.67 -8.36 4.76
N ASP A 23 -9.94 -7.38 5.25
CA ASP A 23 -10.07 -6.01 4.82
C ASP A 23 -9.24 -5.69 3.58
N LEU A 24 -9.82 -4.91 2.67
CA LEU A 24 -9.09 -4.26 1.59
C LEU A 24 -8.92 -2.78 1.92
N ILE A 25 -7.68 -2.32 2.06
CA ILE A 25 -7.37 -0.91 2.30
C ILE A 25 -7.53 -0.14 0.99
N ILE A 26 -8.32 0.93 1.03
CA ILE A 26 -8.61 1.76 -0.16
C ILE A 26 -8.20 3.23 0.00
N LYS A 27 -7.92 3.68 1.23
CA LYS A 27 -7.51 5.06 1.50
C LYS A 27 -6.83 5.17 2.87
N VAL A 28 -5.83 6.03 2.96
CA VAL A 28 -5.13 6.40 4.21
C VAL A 28 -5.13 7.92 4.34
N GLY A 29 -5.70 8.43 5.43
CA GLY A 29 -5.92 9.86 5.62
C GLY A 29 -6.72 10.44 4.46
N THR A 30 -6.08 11.27 3.64
CA THR A 30 -6.66 11.85 2.43
C THR A 30 -6.26 11.12 1.15
N ALA A 31 -5.23 10.26 1.18
CA ALA A 31 -4.64 9.63 0.01
C ALA A 31 -5.34 8.31 -0.37
N PRO A 32 -5.84 8.16 -1.62
CA PRO A 32 -6.35 6.87 -2.10
C PRO A 32 -5.22 5.86 -2.23
N VAL A 33 -5.54 4.58 -2.01
CA VAL A 33 -4.59 3.46 -2.11
C VAL A 33 -5.06 2.53 -3.21
N LEU A 34 -4.29 2.42 -4.28
CA LEU A 34 -4.57 1.53 -5.42
C LEU A 34 -3.56 0.38 -5.49
N GLN A 35 -2.34 0.62 -5.04
CA GLN A 35 -1.26 -0.36 -5.01
C GLN A 35 -0.49 -0.32 -3.68
N ASN A 36 0.45 -1.25 -3.50
CA ASN A 36 1.17 -1.38 -2.23
C ASN A 36 2.05 -0.16 -1.94
N GLU A 37 2.62 0.42 -2.97
CA GLU A 37 3.53 1.56 -2.92
C GLU A 37 2.79 2.81 -2.42
N ASP A 38 1.55 3.02 -2.85
CA ASP A 38 0.70 4.12 -2.36
C ASP A 38 0.49 4.03 -0.84
N LEU A 39 0.25 2.82 -0.34
CA LEU A 39 0.05 2.56 1.08
C LEU A 39 1.32 2.85 1.88
N LEU A 40 2.47 2.36 1.41
CA LEU A 40 3.75 2.56 2.08
C LEU A 40 4.09 4.05 2.13
N CYS A 41 3.96 4.76 1.01
CA CYS A 41 4.22 6.19 0.92
C CYS A 41 3.31 6.98 1.88
N ALA A 42 2.00 6.69 1.90
CA ALA A 42 1.05 7.36 2.78
C ALA A 42 1.33 7.13 4.28
N ILE A 43 1.89 5.98 4.65
CA ILE A 43 2.27 5.67 6.03
C ILE A 43 3.60 6.34 6.40
N GLU A 44 4.55 6.43 5.47
CA GLU A 44 5.86 7.08 5.68
C GLU A 44 5.74 8.61 5.80
N GLU A 45 4.85 9.21 5.02
CA GLU A 45 4.52 10.63 5.12
C GLU A 45 3.71 10.97 6.39
N ALA A 46 3.04 9.97 6.98
CA ALA A 46 2.30 10.17 8.21
C ALA A 46 3.25 10.41 9.39
N THR A 47 2.94 11.41 10.22
CA THR A 47 3.78 11.75 11.39
C THR A 47 3.80 10.57 12.36
N PRO A 48 4.99 10.02 12.71
CA PRO A 48 5.09 8.90 13.62
C PRO A 48 4.41 9.19 14.96
N GLY A 49 3.57 8.26 15.40
CA GLY A 49 2.84 8.41 16.66
C GLY A 49 1.55 9.25 16.58
N GLN A 50 1.24 9.89 15.45
CA GLN A 50 -0.09 10.46 15.19
C GLN A 50 -1.08 9.34 14.85
N THR A 51 -2.36 9.51 15.19
CA THR A 51 -3.40 8.57 14.74
C THR A 51 -3.80 8.91 13.31
N ILE A 52 -3.78 7.93 12.42
CA ILE A 52 -4.24 8.04 11.04
C ILE A 52 -5.56 7.27 10.86
N ASP A 53 -6.41 7.83 10.00
CA ASP A 53 -7.63 7.17 9.55
C ASP A 53 -7.32 6.29 8.35
N ILE A 54 -7.70 5.02 8.40
CA ILE A 54 -7.56 4.06 7.31
C ILE A 54 -8.97 3.64 6.90
N THR A 55 -9.32 3.87 5.64
CA THR A 55 -10.60 3.42 5.09
C THR A 55 -10.42 2.05 4.45
N VAL A 56 -11.30 1.12 4.79
CA VAL A 56 -11.26 -0.27 4.33
C VAL A 56 -12.61 -0.73 3.78
N MET A 57 -12.58 -1.65 2.81
CA MET A 57 -13.72 -2.48 2.43
C MET A 57 -13.66 -3.80 3.17
N ARG A 58 -14.69 -4.10 3.97
CA ARG A 58 -14.77 -5.34 4.74
C ARG A 58 -15.13 -6.51 3.83
N GLY A 59 -14.29 -7.55 3.81
CA GLY A 59 -14.50 -8.72 2.96
C GLY A 59 -14.42 -8.40 1.47
N CYS A 60 -13.67 -7.35 1.09
CA CYS A 60 -13.60 -6.82 -0.28
C CYS A 60 -14.98 -6.46 -0.88
N ASP A 61 -15.97 -6.12 -0.04
CA ASP A 61 -17.30 -5.73 -0.48
C ASP A 61 -17.41 -4.19 -0.62
N PRO A 62 -17.70 -3.66 -1.82
CA PRO A 62 -17.85 -2.23 -2.06
C PRO A 62 -18.95 -1.55 -1.23
N GLN A 63 -19.92 -2.32 -0.73
CA GLN A 63 -21.01 -1.80 0.11
C GLN A 63 -20.61 -1.70 1.58
N ARG A 64 -19.48 -2.29 1.97
CA ARG A 64 -19.06 -2.41 3.38
C ARG A 64 -17.79 -1.62 3.65
N ILE A 65 -17.89 -0.30 3.50
CA ILE A 65 -16.78 0.63 3.73
C ILE A 65 -16.80 1.09 5.19
N GLU A 66 -15.65 1.01 5.86
CA GLU A 66 -15.48 1.43 7.24
C GLU A 66 -14.14 2.14 7.44
N THR A 67 -14.10 3.13 8.33
CA THR A 67 -12.88 3.82 8.72
C THR A 67 -12.39 3.33 10.07
N VAL A 68 -11.14 2.87 10.11
CA VAL A 68 -10.44 2.46 11.33
C VAL A 68 -9.32 3.43 11.67
N ARG A 69 -9.07 3.62 12.96
CA ARG A 69 -8.00 4.50 13.45
C ARG A 69 -6.79 3.68 13.86
N ALA A 70 -5.66 3.93 13.22
CA ALA A 70 -4.41 3.24 13.50
C ALA A 70 -3.33 4.24 13.89
N ARG A 71 -2.42 3.83 14.78
CA ARG A 71 -1.22 4.60 15.11
C ARG A 71 -0.03 3.97 14.39
N PRO A 72 0.59 4.65 13.41
CA PRO A 72 1.80 4.16 12.77
C PRO A 72 2.89 4.04 13.83
N VAL A 73 3.52 2.87 13.86
CA VAL A 73 4.75 2.67 14.62
C VAL A 73 5.90 2.83 13.63
N PRO A 74 7.03 3.44 14.05
CA PRO A 74 8.23 3.48 13.22
C PRO A 74 8.55 2.07 12.74
N ALA A 75 8.80 1.92 11.45
CA ALA A 75 9.21 0.64 10.89
C ALA A 75 10.44 0.16 11.66
N LYS A 76 10.33 -1.01 12.29
CA LYS A 76 11.51 -1.70 12.81
C LYS A 76 12.35 -2.03 11.57
N ARG A 77 13.45 -1.29 11.37
CA ARG A 77 14.42 -1.60 10.32
C ARG A 77 14.73 -3.09 10.41
N PRO A 78 14.49 -3.90 9.36
CA PRO A 78 14.98 -5.27 9.38
C PRO A 78 16.48 -5.19 9.62
N ALA A 79 16.94 -5.86 10.67
CA ALA A 79 18.36 -5.96 10.96
C ALA A 79 19.00 -6.80 9.85
N GLY A 80 19.52 -6.13 8.82
CA GLY A 80 20.28 -6.73 7.73
C GLY A 80 19.53 -6.84 6.40
N GLY A 81 20.14 -6.26 5.36
CA GLY A 81 20.04 -6.80 4.00
C GLY A 81 19.65 -5.84 2.88
N GLY A 82 20.65 -5.21 2.27
CA GLY A 82 20.70 -5.00 0.81
C GLY A 82 19.99 -3.77 0.25
N GLY A 83 20.78 -2.76 -0.15
CA GLY A 83 20.30 -1.72 -1.04
C GLY A 83 19.88 -2.31 -2.39
N VAL A 84 18.71 -1.90 -2.89
CA VAL A 84 18.39 -2.02 -4.30
C VAL A 84 18.85 -0.72 -4.98
N SER A 85 19.89 -0.87 -5.77
CA SER A 85 20.32 0.07 -6.79
C SER A 85 19.12 0.48 -7.65
N SER A 86 18.78 1.76 -7.59
CA SER A 86 17.91 2.42 -8.55
C SER A 86 18.60 2.43 -9.91
N THR A 87 18.29 1.44 -10.75
CA THR A 87 18.54 1.48 -12.20
C THR A 87 17.34 0.88 -12.93
N TYR A 88 16.19 1.56 -12.89
CA TYR A 88 15.24 1.48 -14.00
C TYR A 88 15.74 2.44 -15.09
N GLN A 89 16.60 1.91 -15.98
CA GLN A 89 16.96 2.55 -17.23
C GLN A 89 15.82 2.23 -18.22
N ALA A 90 14.96 3.20 -18.51
CA ALA A 90 14.06 3.08 -19.66
C ALA A 90 14.91 2.85 -20.93
N PRO A 91 14.56 1.91 -21.82
CA PRO A 91 15.16 1.88 -23.14
C PRO A 91 14.77 3.18 -23.84
N LEU A 92 15.78 4.00 -24.13
CA LEU A 92 15.67 5.10 -25.07
C LEU A 92 15.28 4.48 -26.41
N GLU A 93 13.99 4.53 -26.74
CA GLU A 93 13.58 4.41 -28.13
C GLU A 93 14.14 5.64 -28.85
N THR A 94 15.27 5.39 -29.51
CA THR A 94 15.80 6.17 -30.62
C THR A 94 14.68 6.44 -31.61
N VAL A 95 14.04 7.60 -31.51
CA VAL A 95 13.35 8.20 -32.66
C VAL A 95 14.25 9.30 -33.16
N GLY A 96 14.99 8.93 -34.20
CA GLY A 96 15.96 9.77 -34.88
C GLY A 96 15.38 11.09 -35.36
N ASP A 97 16.24 12.08 -35.26
CA ASP A 97 16.38 13.18 -36.21
C ASP A 97 15.93 12.76 -37.63
N LEU A 98 14.81 13.32 -38.08
CA LEU A 98 14.48 13.45 -39.50
C LEU A 98 14.19 14.92 -39.78
N ARG A 99 15.24 15.73 -39.71
CA ARG A 99 15.34 16.91 -40.57
C ARG A 99 15.38 16.47 -42.05
N GLY A 100 14.41 16.95 -42.81
CA GLY A 100 14.56 17.29 -44.24
C GLY A 100 14.44 16.14 -45.24
N TYR A 101 13.27 16.05 -45.89
CA TYR A 101 13.17 15.70 -47.31
C TYR A 101 11.92 16.37 -47.92
N ASN A 102 12.19 17.21 -48.93
CA ASN A 102 11.33 18.03 -49.81
C ASN A 102 10.67 19.28 -49.21
#